data_AF-A0A8T2AJ73-F1
#
_entry.id   AF-A0A8T2AJ73-F1
#
_cell.length_a   1.000
_cell.length_b   1.000
_cell.length_c   1.000
_cell.angle_alpha   90.00
_cell.angle_beta   90.00
_cell.angle_gamma   90.00
#
_symmetry.space_group_name_H-M   'P 1'
#
loop_
_entity.id
_entity.type
_entity.pdbx_description
1 polymer ?
#
loop_
_entity_poly.entity_id
_entity_poly.type
_entity_poly.pdbx_seq_one_letter_code
_entity_poly.pdbx_strand_id
1 'polypeptide(L)'
;MSMRRSKAEGKRSLREMSEEEEDEETEDEDTFEEEEALEKKQKAKATSSSGVCQVESCTADMSKAKQYHKRHKVCEFHAKAPLVRIYGLHQRFCQQCSRFHELSEFDEAKRSCRRRLAGHNERRRKSTTE
;
A
#
# COMPACT_ATOMS: atom_id res chain seq x y z
N MET A 1 45.58 -50.02 12.69
CA MET A 1 45.91 -48.78 11.96
C MET A 1 44.68 -47.90 11.97
N SER A 2 44.71 -46.75 12.67
CA SER A 2 43.51 -45.93 12.89
C SER A 2 43.86 -44.45 12.90
N MET A 3 43.44 -43.69 11.89
CA MET A 3 43.50 -42.22 11.85
C MET A 3 42.80 -41.72 10.58
N ARG A 4 41.69 -40.95 10.71
CA ARG A 4 41.29 -39.80 9.86
C ARG A 4 40.09 -39.08 10.47
N ARG A 5 40.28 -37.86 10.98
CA ARG A 5 39.28 -36.77 10.99
C ARG A 5 39.92 -35.46 11.46
N SER A 6 40.01 -34.50 10.55
CA SER A 6 40.36 -33.09 10.78
C SER A 6 39.07 -32.25 10.60
N LYS A 7 38.98 -30.94 10.89
CA LYS A 7 40.04 -29.94 11.16
C LYS A 7 39.49 -28.85 12.12
N ALA A 8 40.43 -28.23 12.84
CA ALA A 8 40.32 -27.22 13.89
C ALA A 8 39.38 -25.99 13.71
N GLU A 9 39.12 -25.33 14.84
CA GLU A 9 38.46 -24.03 15.00
C GLU A 9 39.31 -22.85 14.45
N GLY A 10 38.67 -21.70 14.19
CA GLY A 10 39.32 -20.43 13.85
C GLY A 10 38.77 -19.25 14.68
N LYS A 11 39.62 -18.25 14.97
CA LYS A 11 39.32 -17.11 15.88
C LYS A 11 39.77 -15.77 15.27
N ARG A 12 39.12 -14.67 15.70
CA ARG A 12 39.42 -13.24 15.36
C ARG A 12 39.15 -12.87 13.89
N SER A 13 38.90 -11.60 13.52
CA SER A 13 39.15 -10.33 14.23
C SER A 13 38.05 -9.27 13.99
N LEU A 14 38.01 -8.24 14.84
CA LEU A 14 37.45 -6.93 14.46
C LEU A 14 38.35 -6.25 13.41
N ARG A 15 37.74 -5.41 12.56
CA ARG A 15 38.34 -4.16 12.06
C ARG A 15 37.21 -3.23 11.58
N GLU A 16 37.23 -1.99 12.06
CA GLU A 16 36.42 -0.88 11.52
C GLU A 16 37.28 -0.06 10.54
N MET A 17 36.64 0.50 9.53
CA MET A 17 36.98 1.65 8.66
C MET A 17 35.80 1.74 7.66
N SER A 18 35.01 2.80 7.51
CA SER A 18 35.27 4.26 7.44
C SER A 18 35.88 4.68 6.09
N GLU A 19 35.07 4.62 5.04
CA GLU A 19 35.32 5.26 3.74
C GLU A 19 34.04 6.03 3.36
N GLU A 20 34.21 7.17 2.71
CA GLU A 20 33.19 8.21 2.48
C GLU A 20 32.86 8.26 0.99
N GLU A 21 31.58 8.26 0.62
CA GLU A 21 31.12 8.42 -0.76
C GLU A 21 29.99 9.47 -0.75
N GLU A 22 30.36 10.74 -0.89
CA GLU A 22 29.45 11.82 -1.28
C GLU A 22 29.40 11.85 -2.81
N ASP A 23 28.23 11.64 -3.43
CA ASP A 23 28.09 11.67 -4.89
C ASP A 23 26.86 12.49 -5.32
N GLU A 24 27.17 13.74 -5.64
CA GLU A 24 26.56 14.79 -6.48
C GLU A 24 25.03 15.04 -6.54
N GLU A 25 24.74 16.34 -6.73
CA GLU A 25 23.40 16.91 -6.88
C GLU A 25 22.85 16.71 -8.31
N THR A 26 21.53 16.57 -8.43
CA THR A 26 20.81 16.85 -9.69
C THR A 26 19.52 17.61 -9.39
N GLU A 27 19.67 18.88 -9.02
CA GLU A 27 18.61 19.87 -9.24
C GLU A 27 18.66 20.29 -10.71
N ASP A 28 17.67 19.90 -11.51
CA ASP A 28 17.41 20.50 -12.81
C ASP A 28 15.90 20.72 -12.99
N GLU A 29 15.56 21.91 -13.49
CA GLU A 29 14.19 22.41 -13.61
C GLU A 29 13.67 22.16 -15.04
N ASP A 30 12.50 21.52 -15.17
CA ASP A 30 11.76 21.49 -16.44
C ASP A 30 10.27 21.76 -16.20
N THR A 31 9.95 23.05 -16.12
CA THR A 31 8.57 23.57 -16.07
C THR A 31 7.98 23.56 -17.50
N PHE A 32 6.93 22.74 -17.75
CA PHE A 32 6.23 22.78 -19.05
C PHE A 32 4.70 22.77 -18.91
N GLU A 33 4.11 23.96 -19.08
CA GLU A 33 2.72 24.20 -19.52
C GLU A 33 2.64 23.87 -21.04
N GLU A 34 1.53 23.53 -21.73
CA GLU A 34 0.12 23.96 -21.62
C GLU A 34 -0.85 22.87 -22.24
N GLU A 35 -2.04 23.26 -22.73
CA GLU A 35 -3.28 22.47 -23.02
C GLU A 35 -3.35 21.72 -24.40
N GLU A 36 -4.40 20.95 -24.84
CA GLU A 36 -5.70 20.48 -24.27
C GLU A 36 -5.92 18.92 -24.32
N ALA A 37 -6.59 18.19 -25.25
CA ALA A 37 -7.35 18.47 -26.49
C ALA A 37 -8.53 17.46 -26.79
N LEU A 38 -9.77 17.98 -26.94
CA LEU A 38 -10.96 17.49 -27.69
C LEU A 38 -11.60 16.10 -27.38
N GLU A 39 -12.72 16.17 -26.66
CA GLU A 39 -14.06 15.69 -27.10
C GLU A 39 -14.24 14.37 -27.90
N LYS A 40 -14.85 13.34 -27.26
CA LYS A 40 -16.25 12.84 -27.52
C LYS A 40 -16.44 11.34 -27.19
N LYS A 41 -17.36 11.07 -26.24
CA LYS A 41 -18.45 10.07 -26.35
C LYS A 41 -19.36 10.07 -25.12
N GLN A 42 -20.46 10.83 -25.17
CA GLN A 42 -21.55 10.71 -24.22
C GLN A 42 -22.40 9.46 -24.51
N LYS A 43 -22.41 8.45 -23.63
CA LYS A 43 -23.57 7.55 -23.36
C LYS A 43 -23.29 6.50 -22.27
N ALA A 44 -23.41 6.91 -21.00
CA ALA A 44 -23.83 6.03 -19.90
C ALA A 44 -24.35 6.88 -18.73
N LYS A 45 -25.51 6.52 -18.16
CA LYS A 45 -26.13 7.24 -17.03
C LYS A 45 -25.44 6.91 -15.70
N ALA A 46 -24.26 7.47 -15.48
CA ALA A 46 -23.64 7.52 -14.17
C ALA A 46 -24.07 8.80 -13.46
N THR A 47 -24.70 8.69 -12.28
CA THR A 47 -24.95 9.85 -11.41
C THR A 47 -23.62 10.49 -11.04
N SER A 48 -23.45 11.79 -11.32
CA SER A 48 -22.27 12.59 -10.99
C SER A 48 -22.17 12.90 -9.49
N SER A 49 -22.19 11.84 -8.67
CA SER A 49 -21.93 11.92 -7.24
C SER A 49 -20.46 12.32 -7.01
N SER A 50 -20.24 13.63 -6.95
CA SER A 50 -19.14 14.35 -6.28
C SER A 50 -17.80 13.63 -6.20
N GLY A 51 -16.77 14.20 -6.86
CA GLY A 51 -15.38 13.76 -6.76
C GLY A 51 -14.73 14.05 -5.40
N VAL A 52 -15.34 13.57 -4.31
CA VAL A 52 -14.87 13.69 -2.93
C VAL A 52 -14.80 12.32 -2.27
N CYS A 53 -14.00 12.21 -1.21
CA CYS A 53 -13.89 10.96 -0.46
C CYS A 53 -15.16 10.66 0.36
N GLN A 54 -15.55 9.39 0.47
CA GLN A 54 -16.73 8.95 1.24
C GLN A 54 -16.53 8.93 2.78
N VAL A 55 -15.38 9.40 3.27
CA VAL A 55 -15.08 9.46 4.72
C VAL A 55 -15.66 10.74 5.31
N GLU A 56 -16.18 10.65 6.55
CA GLU A 56 -16.80 11.80 7.22
C GLU A 56 -15.83 12.99 7.31
N SER A 57 -16.37 14.20 7.10
CA SER A 57 -15.62 15.47 7.03
C SER A 57 -14.51 15.56 5.96
N CYS A 58 -14.34 14.56 5.08
CA CYS A 58 -13.27 14.57 4.09
C CYS A 58 -13.67 15.32 2.81
N THR A 59 -13.19 16.55 2.67
CA THR A 59 -13.36 17.41 1.48
C THR A 59 -12.32 17.17 0.38
N ALA A 60 -11.46 16.15 0.52
CA ALA A 60 -10.35 15.91 -0.41
C ALA A 60 -10.85 15.63 -1.84
N ASP A 61 -10.46 16.50 -2.78
CA ASP A 61 -10.79 16.37 -4.19
C ASP A 61 -10.17 15.12 -4.81
N MET A 62 -10.97 14.46 -5.65
CA MET A 62 -10.63 13.25 -6.37
C MET A 62 -10.57 13.46 -7.89
N SER A 63 -10.74 14.69 -8.40
CA SER A 63 -10.66 15.01 -9.83
C SER A 63 -9.33 14.57 -10.46
N LYS A 64 -8.21 14.88 -9.81
CA LYS A 64 -6.84 14.48 -10.21
C LYS A 64 -6.39 13.12 -9.64
N ALA A 65 -7.22 12.43 -8.85
CA ALA A 65 -6.83 11.17 -8.21
C ALA A 65 -6.71 9.98 -9.19
N LYS A 66 -5.84 9.02 -8.86
CA LYS A 66 -5.64 7.76 -9.59
C LYS A 66 -6.96 6.98 -9.72
N GLN A 67 -7.17 6.27 -10.84
CA GLN A 67 -8.47 5.64 -11.18
C GLN A 67 -8.98 4.62 -10.14
N TYR A 68 -8.08 3.93 -9.44
CA TYR A 68 -8.44 3.05 -8.30
C TYR A 68 -9.14 3.84 -7.17
N HIS A 69 -8.55 4.97 -6.75
CA HIS A 69 -9.10 5.85 -5.72
C HIS A 69 -10.47 6.38 -6.15
N LYS A 70 -10.60 6.90 -7.38
CA LYS A 70 -11.87 7.36 -7.97
C LYS A 70 -12.96 6.28 -7.92
N ARG A 71 -12.66 5.06 -8.40
CA ARG A 71 -13.60 3.92 -8.40
C ARG A 71 -14.10 3.56 -7.01
N HIS A 72 -13.26 3.69 -5.99
CA HIS A 72 -13.55 3.30 -4.61
C HIS A 72 -13.90 4.48 -3.69
N LYS A 73 -14.06 5.70 -4.24
CA LYS A 73 -14.40 6.95 -3.51
C LYS A 73 -13.57 7.16 -2.24
N VAL A 74 -12.28 6.84 -2.31
CA VAL A 74 -11.34 6.91 -1.19
C VAL A 74 -10.06 7.61 -1.63
N CYS A 75 -9.71 8.72 -0.96
CA CYS A 75 -8.46 9.44 -1.24
C CYS A 75 -7.23 8.61 -0.81
N GLU A 76 -6.05 8.93 -1.35
CA GLU A 76 -4.84 8.12 -1.10
C GLU A 76 -4.42 8.10 0.38
N PHE A 77 -4.76 9.14 1.16
CA PHE A 77 -4.62 9.16 2.61
C PHE A 77 -5.53 8.13 3.30
N HIS A 78 -6.85 8.19 3.06
CA HIS A 78 -7.81 7.28 3.69
C HIS A 78 -7.72 5.82 3.20
N ALA A 79 -7.14 5.57 2.02
CA ALA A 79 -6.79 4.22 1.58
C ALA A 79 -5.61 3.62 2.37
N LYS A 80 -4.76 4.45 2.98
CA LYS A 80 -3.58 4.05 3.77
C LYS A 80 -3.78 4.20 5.29
N ALA A 81 -4.76 4.98 5.73
CA ALA A 81 -5.03 5.29 7.14
C ALA A 81 -5.27 4.04 8.01
N PRO A 82 -4.89 4.06 9.30
CA PRO A 82 -5.17 2.97 10.24
C PRO A 82 -6.64 2.96 10.70
N LEU A 83 -7.25 4.15 10.81
CA LEU A 83 -8.60 4.41 11.30
C LEU A 83 -9.21 5.55 10.48
N VAL A 84 -10.49 5.42 10.12
CA VAL A 84 -11.35 6.49 9.59
C VAL A 84 -12.72 6.41 10.26
N ARG A 85 -13.52 7.47 10.16
CA ARG A 85 -14.92 7.47 10.64
C ARG A 85 -15.90 7.51 9.46
N ILE A 86 -16.84 6.57 9.44
CA ILE A 86 -17.88 6.46 8.40
C ILE A 86 -19.18 5.96 9.04
N TYR A 87 -20.27 6.71 8.85
CA TYR A 87 -21.58 6.49 9.50
C TYR A 87 -21.45 6.38 11.03
N GLY A 88 -20.65 7.26 11.63
CA GLY A 88 -20.32 7.31 13.05
C GLY A 88 -19.34 6.24 13.54
N LEU A 89 -19.13 5.16 12.80
CA LEU A 89 -18.33 3.99 13.17
C LEU A 89 -16.84 4.16 12.83
N HIS A 90 -15.96 3.57 13.64
CA HIS A 90 -14.54 3.46 13.32
C HIS A 90 -14.28 2.28 12.36
N GLN A 91 -13.79 2.62 11.18
CA GLN A 91 -13.55 1.68 10.08
C GLN A 91 -12.13 1.83 9.52
N ARG A 92 -11.71 0.85 8.70
CA ARG A 92 -10.44 0.86 7.97
C ARG A 92 -10.62 0.28 6.57
N PHE A 93 -9.87 0.79 5.61
CA PHE A 93 -9.92 0.32 4.23
C PHE A 93 -9.22 -1.03 4.08
N CYS A 94 -9.95 -2.08 3.69
CA CYS A 94 -9.39 -3.39 3.40
C CYS A 94 -8.86 -3.42 1.96
N GLN A 95 -7.53 -3.40 1.80
CA GLN A 95 -6.86 -3.41 0.49
C GLN A 95 -7.29 -4.59 -0.40
N GLN A 96 -7.59 -5.74 0.23
CA GLN A 96 -7.99 -6.99 -0.45
C GLN A 96 -9.49 -7.10 -0.78
N CYS A 97 -10.31 -6.15 -0.31
CA CYS A 97 -11.74 -6.09 -0.63
C CYS A 97 -12.15 -4.77 -1.29
N SER A 98 -11.24 -3.79 -1.38
CA SER A 98 -11.48 -2.41 -1.81
C SER A 98 -12.72 -1.76 -1.18
N ARG A 99 -12.94 -2.05 0.11
CA ARG A 99 -14.08 -1.62 0.92
C ARG A 99 -13.63 -1.28 2.33
N PHE A 100 -14.36 -0.38 2.98
CA PHE A 100 -14.26 -0.18 4.41
C PHE A 100 -14.94 -1.33 5.18
N HIS A 101 -14.34 -1.66 6.32
CA HIS A 101 -14.77 -2.65 7.30
C HIS A 101 -14.52 -2.06 8.69
N GLU A 102 -15.26 -2.48 9.72
CA GLU A 102 -14.98 -2.05 11.10
C GLU A 102 -13.58 -2.46 11.56
N LEU A 103 -12.98 -1.70 12.49
CA LEU A 103 -11.68 -2.07 13.09
C LEU A 103 -11.70 -3.47 13.74
N SER A 104 -12.86 -3.86 14.27
CA SER A 104 -13.14 -5.19 14.83
C SER A 104 -12.87 -6.35 13.87
N GLU A 105 -12.91 -6.12 12.55
CA GLU A 105 -12.62 -7.11 11.51
C GLU A 105 -11.12 -7.28 11.17
N PHE A 106 -10.22 -6.49 11.75
CA PHE A 106 -8.79 -6.50 11.43
C PHE A 106 -7.92 -7.07 12.55
N ASP A 107 -6.77 -7.62 12.16
CA ASP A 107 -5.61 -7.73 13.02
C ASP A 107 -4.73 -6.53 12.69
N GLU A 108 -4.49 -5.61 13.62
CA GLU A 108 -4.02 -4.24 13.32
C GLU A 108 -2.76 -4.18 12.44
N ALA A 109 -1.84 -5.14 12.65
CA ALA A 109 -0.63 -5.38 11.88
C ALA A 109 -0.85 -5.78 10.40
N LYS A 110 -2.09 -5.89 9.92
CA LYS A 110 -2.47 -6.30 8.56
C LYS A 110 -3.48 -5.33 7.94
N ARG A 111 -3.29 -5.01 6.65
CA ARG A 111 -4.15 -4.10 5.86
C ARG A 111 -5.34 -4.80 5.16
N SER A 112 -5.67 -6.02 5.61
CA SER A 112 -6.78 -6.83 5.11
C SER A 112 -7.56 -7.42 6.29
N CYS A 113 -8.88 -7.51 6.14
CA CYS A 113 -9.75 -8.08 7.18
C CYS A 113 -9.52 -9.59 7.36
N ARG A 114 -9.72 -10.07 8.60
CA ARG A 114 -9.51 -11.46 9.05
C ARG A 114 -10.09 -12.49 8.08
N ARG A 115 -11.34 -12.25 7.62
CA ARG A 115 -12.07 -13.13 6.68
C ARG A 115 -11.30 -13.38 5.38
N ARG A 116 -10.62 -12.37 4.83
CA ARG A 116 -9.79 -12.56 3.63
C ARG A 116 -8.43 -13.15 3.99
N LEU A 117 -7.80 -12.66 5.06
CA LEU A 117 -6.48 -13.10 5.50
C LEU A 117 -6.43 -14.61 5.78
N ALA A 118 -7.46 -15.17 6.43
CA ALA A 118 -7.61 -16.60 6.67
C ALA A 118 -7.46 -17.44 5.39
N GLY A 119 -8.20 -17.09 4.33
CA GLY A 119 -8.13 -17.79 3.05
C GLY A 119 -6.80 -17.62 2.30
N HIS A 120 -6.06 -16.53 2.52
CA HIS A 120 -4.68 -16.40 2.00
C HIS A 120 -3.71 -17.31 2.78
N ASN A 121 -3.84 -17.37 4.10
CA ASN A 121 -3.01 -18.22 4.96
C ASN A 121 -3.24 -19.71 4.69
N GLU A 122 -4.49 -20.14 4.48
CA GLU A 122 -4.84 -21.52 4.14
C GLU A 122 -4.18 -21.97 2.82
N ARG A 123 -4.29 -21.17 1.76
CA ARG A 123 -3.65 -21.48 0.46
C ARG A 123 -2.13 -21.55 0.57
N ARG A 124 -1.50 -20.64 1.34
CA ARG A 124 -0.04 -20.67 1.55
C ARG A 124 0.44 -21.87 2.36
N ARG A 125 -0.37 -22.43 3.25
CA ARG A 125 -0.04 -23.67 3.98
C ARG A 125 -0.08 -24.88 3.04
N LYS A 126 -1.09 -24.95 2.18
CA LYS A 126 -1.22 -26.04 1.18
C LYS A 126 -0.05 -26.04 0.19
N SER A 127 0.35 -24.89 -0.34
CA SER A 127 1.49 -24.74 -1.27
C SER A 127 2.88 -24.88 -0.65
N THR A 128 3.00 -25.46 0.56
CA THR A 128 4.27 -25.74 1.26
C THR A 128 4.32 -27.16 1.82
N THR A 129 3.41 -28.03 1.38
CA THR A 129 3.26 -29.42 1.87
C THR A 129 3.17 -30.42 0.70
N GLU A 130 3.33 -29.92 -0.53
CA GLU A 130 3.59 -30.66 -1.78
C GLU A 130 4.84 -30.07 -2.43
#